data_AF-A0A3M0BWV0-F1
#
_entry.id   AF-A0A3M0BWV0-F1
#
_cell.length_a   1.000
_cell.length_b   1.000
_cell.length_c   1.000
_cell.angle_alpha   90.00
_cell.angle_beta   90.00
_cell.angle_gamma   90.00
#
_symmetry.space_group_name_H-M   'P 1'
#
loop_
_entity.id
_entity.type
_entity.pdbx_description
1 polymer ?
#
loop_
_entity_poly.entity_id
_entity_poly.type
_entity_poly.pdbx_seq_one_letter_code
_entity_poly.pdbx_strand_id
1 'polypeptide(L)'
;MSALLKALRAFDGKAVSTLRQIRARFGGDEGFIGALAALIGSEEGFVSDGATWLIKASAESGVRPGPAETDAIVARLDTVVTWQAALHVCQTAAFLTFTPDQARRVADWAARFLDHERPFLRAWSVDALHHAARQAPDLVHRAEAALTRAETDGSASVRARTRKIRAAAAGPGDRVTK
;
A
#
# COMPACT_ATOMS: atom_id res chain seq x y z
N MET A 1 17.55 -4.72 -20.49
CA MET A 1 16.25 -5.14 -19.92
C MET A 1 16.51 -6.16 -18.83
N SER A 2 16.04 -5.95 -17.59
CA SER A 2 16.34 -6.85 -16.46
C SER A 2 15.58 -8.17 -16.53
N ALA A 3 16.13 -9.25 -15.94
CA ALA A 3 15.48 -10.56 -15.88
C ALA A 3 14.14 -10.52 -15.13
N LEU A 4 14.05 -9.69 -14.07
CA LEU A 4 12.83 -9.46 -13.31
C LEU A 4 11.72 -8.83 -14.18
N LEU A 5 12.04 -7.79 -14.96
CA LEU A 5 11.07 -7.17 -15.88
C LEU A 5 10.58 -8.18 -16.93
N LYS A 6 11.48 -9.01 -17.48
CA LYS A 6 11.08 -10.07 -18.41
C LYS A 6 10.12 -11.08 -17.75
N ALA A 7 10.35 -11.42 -16.49
CA ALA A 7 9.47 -12.33 -15.75
C ALA A 7 8.09 -11.69 -15.45
N LEU A 8 8.07 -10.40 -15.07
CA LEU A 8 6.84 -9.64 -14.87
C LEU A 8 6.04 -9.47 -16.16
N ARG A 9 6.70 -9.38 -17.33
CA ARG A 9 6.00 -9.38 -18.62
C ARG A 9 5.35 -10.71 -18.99
N ALA A 10 5.74 -11.80 -18.34
CA ALA A 10 5.08 -13.09 -18.48
C ALA A 10 3.88 -13.24 -17.51
N PHE A 11 3.67 -12.29 -16.59
CA PHE A 11 2.49 -12.26 -15.74
C PHE A 11 1.29 -11.72 -16.53
N ASP A 12 0.22 -12.50 -16.57
CA ASP A 12 -1.01 -12.24 -17.33
C ASP A 12 -2.00 -11.29 -16.60
N GLY A 13 -1.60 -10.72 -15.46
CA GLY A 13 -2.47 -9.90 -14.62
C GLY A 13 -3.41 -10.71 -13.70
N LYS A 14 -3.39 -12.04 -13.75
CA LYS A 14 -4.38 -12.91 -13.06
C LYS A 14 -3.75 -13.93 -12.14
N ALA A 15 -2.73 -14.65 -12.63
CA ALA A 15 -2.16 -15.79 -11.93
C ALA A 15 -1.22 -15.38 -10.79
N VAL A 16 -1.75 -15.27 -9.57
CA VAL A 16 -0.94 -15.01 -8.36
C VAL A 16 0.17 -16.08 -8.17
N SER A 17 -0.04 -17.30 -8.67
CA SER A 17 0.99 -18.35 -8.70
C SER A 17 2.25 -17.90 -9.46
N THR A 18 2.10 -17.19 -10.58
CA THR A 18 3.21 -16.60 -11.35
C THR A 18 3.98 -15.60 -10.50
N LEU A 19 3.30 -14.70 -9.79
CA LEU A 19 3.97 -13.74 -8.90
C LEU A 19 4.69 -14.44 -7.75
N ARG A 20 4.11 -15.50 -7.18
CA ARG A 20 4.79 -16.32 -6.16
C ARG A 20 6.06 -16.99 -6.71
N GLN A 21 6.04 -17.47 -7.94
CA GLN A 21 7.23 -18.04 -8.60
C GLN A 21 8.30 -16.97 -8.86
N ILE A 22 7.91 -15.78 -9.33
CA ILE A 22 8.82 -14.64 -9.49
C ILE A 22 9.47 -14.32 -8.13
N ARG A 23 8.67 -14.24 -7.07
CA ARG A 23 9.17 -13.98 -5.73
C ARG A 23 10.12 -15.07 -5.22
N ALA A 24 9.78 -16.34 -5.43
CA ALA A 24 10.65 -17.45 -5.04
C ALA A 24 11.99 -17.44 -5.80
N ARG A 25 11.97 -16.97 -7.05
CA ARG A 25 13.16 -16.91 -7.91
C ARG A 25 14.07 -15.72 -7.60
N PHE A 26 13.51 -14.53 -7.39
CA PHE A 26 14.27 -13.28 -7.31
C PHE A 26 14.26 -12.66 -5.90
N GLY A 27 13.44 -13.16 -4.98
CA GLY A 27 13.20 -12.52 -3.69
C GLY A 27 14.39 -12.50 -2.73
N GLY A 28 15.40 -13.34 -2.98
CA GLY A 28 16.67 -13.33 -2.26
C GLY A 28 17.75 -12.46 -2.91
N ASP A 29 17.49 -11.89 -4.09
CA ASP A 29 18.47 -11.08 -4.80
C ASP A 29 18.63 -9.71 -4.13
N GLU A 30 19.87 -9.26 -4.00
CA GLU A 30 20.17 -7.90 -3.55
C GLU A 30 19.50 -6.88 -4.50
N GLY A 31 18.84 -5.88 -3.93
CA GLY A 31 18.12 -4.87 -4.70
C GLY A 31 16.79 -5.33 -5.30
N PHE A 32 16.26 -6.52 -4.95
CA PHE A 32 14.95 -6.99 -5.42
C PHE A 32 13.84 -5.95 -5.20
N ILE A 33 13.72 -5.41 -3.99
CA ILE A 33 12.69 -4.40 -3.68
C ILE A 33 12.97 -3.10 -4.44
N GLY A 34 14.23 -2.65 -4.55
CA GLY A 34 14.59 -1.48 -5.34
C GLY A 34 14.24 -1.62 -6.82
N ALA A 35 14.45 -2.80 -7.40
CA ALA A 35 14.07 -3.10 -8.78
C ALA A 35 12.54 -3.09 -8.97
N LEU A 36 11.78 -3.61 -8.00
CA LEU A 36 10.32 -3.52 -8.03
C LEU A 36 9.82 -2.08 -7.86
N ALA A 37 10.43 -1.29 -6.97
CA ALA A 37 10.09 0.11 -6.75
C ALA A 37 10.25 0.93 -8.03
N ALA A 38 11.26 0.63 -8.86
CA ALA A 38 11.42 1.25 -10.17
C ALA A 38 10.31 0.89 -11.19
N LEU A 39 9.59 -0.21 -10.97
CA LEU A 39 8.59 -0.77 -11.89
C LEU A 39 7.14 -0.48 -11.51
N ILE A 40 6.87 0.08 -10.32
CA ILE A 40 5.47 0.35 -9.88
C ILE A 40 4.74 1.34 -10.79
N GLY A 41 5.49 2.20 -11.47
CA GLY A 41 4.97 3.21 -12.40
C GLY A 41 4.98 2.79 -13.87
N SER A 42 5.11 1.49 -14.16
CA SER A 42 5.18 1.00 -15.53
C SER A 42 3.88 1.31 -16.29
N GLU A 43 4.01 1.78 -17.53
CA GLU A 43 2.89 1.95 -18.46
C GLU A 43 2.21 0.61 -18.79
N GLU A 44 2.94 -0.50 -18.68
CA GLU A 44 2.39 -1.85 -18.75
C GLU A 44 1.67 -2.18 -17.44
N GLY A 45 0.34 -2.01 -17.41
CA GLY A 45 -0.46 -2.16 -16.18
C GLY A 45 -0.24 -3.47 -15.42
N PHE A 46 -0.05 -4.60 -16.11
CA PHE A 46 0.26 -5.88 -15.46
C PHE A 46 1.65 -5.90 -14.79
N VAL A 47 2.63 -5.14 -15.30
CA VAL A 47 3.94 -4.96 -14.67
C VAL A 47 3.78 -4.13 -13.40
N SER A 48 3.05 -3.01 -13.45
CA SER A 48 2.74 -2.19 -12.27
C SER A 48 2.01 -2.99 -11.19
N ASP A 49 0.97 -3.74 -11.58
CA ASP A 49 0.19 -4.62 -10.70
C ASP A 49 1.08 -5.68 -10.04
N GLY A 50 1.91 -6.38 -10.84
CA GLY A 50 2.81 -7.40 -10.35
C GLY A 50 3.90 -6.84 -9.44
N ALA A 51 4.50 -5.70 -9.79
CA ALA A 51 5.54 -5.07 -9.00
C ALA A 51 5.05 -4.65 -7.62
N THR A 52 3.93 -3.94 -7.56
CA THR A 52 3.31 -3.51 -6.30
C THR A 52 2.83 -4.68 -5.46
N TRP A 53 2.28 -5.73 -6.08
CA TRP A 53 1.91 -6.96 -5.37
C TRP A 53 3.12 -7.63 -4.72
N LEU A 54 4.25 -7.70 -5.45
CA LEU A 54 5.48 -8.33 -4.95
C LEU A 54 6.11 -7.54 -3.79
N ILE A 55 6.09 -6.20 -3.85
CA ILE A 55 6.55 -5.36 -2.74
C ILE A 55 5.70 -5.64 -1.50
N LYS A 56 4.37 -5.58 -1.65
CA LYS A 56 3.44 -5.89 -0.56
C LYS A 56 3.68 -7.28 0.02
N ALA A 57 3.73 -8.32 -0.82
CA ALA A 57 3.91 -9.70 -0.39
C ALA A 57 5.25 -9.95 0.31
N SER A 58 6.29 -9.20 -0.08
CA SER A 58 7.61 -9.25 0.56
C SER A 58 7.57 -8.57 1.93
N ALA A 59 6.92 -7.42 2.03
CA ALA A 59 6.75 -6.69 3.28
C ALA A 59 5.93 -7.51 4.31
N GLU A 60 4.85 -8.16 3.86
CA GLU A 60 4.02 -9.06 4.68
C GLU A 60 4.79 -10.27 5.23
N SER A 61 5.87 -10.70 4.56
CA SER A 61 6.73 -11.79 5.05
C SER A 61 7.96 -11.30 5.82
N GLY A 62 8.07 -10.00 6.11
CA GLY A 62 9.18 -9.42 6.87
C GLY A 62 10.31 -8.79 6.05
N VAL A 63 10.30 -8.88 4.71
CA VAL A 63 11.26 -8.17 3.85
C VAL A 63 10.71 -6.79 3.53
N ARG A 64 11.02 -5.81 4.37
CA ARG A 64 10.46 -4.46 4.30
C ARG A 64 11.28 -3.54 3.39
N PRO A 65 10.65 -2.62 2.64
CA PRO A 65 11.36 -1.56 1.93
C PRO A 65 12.16 -0.69 2.91
N GLY A 66 13.42 -0.42 2.58
CA GLY A 66 14.26 0.51 3.32
C GLY A 66 13.97 1.97 2.94
N PRO A 67 14.79 2.92 3.44
CA PRO A 67 14.61 4.34 3.13
C PRO A 67 14.73 4.65 1.64
N ALA A 68 15.70 4.05 0.94
CA ALA A 68 15.91 4.26 -0.49
C ALA A 68 14.75 3.70 -1.33
N GLU A 69 14.24 2.52 -0.98
CA GLU A 69 13.08 1.94 -1.66
C GLU A 69 11.80 2.71 -1.36
N THR A 70 11.63 3.19 -0.12
CA THR A 70 10.49 4.03 0.25
C THR A 70 10.49 5.33 -0.55
N ASP A 71 11.64 5.99 -0.69
CA ASP A 71 11.77 7.18 -1.53
C ASP A 71 11.41 6.89 -2.99
N ALA A 72 11.93 5.78 -3.54
CA ALA A 72 11.63 5.36 -4.90
C ALA A 72 10.13 5.07 -5.13
N ILE A 73 9.45 4.47 -4.15
CA ILE A 73 8.00 4.23 -4.19
C ILE A 73 7.24 5.55 -4.14
N VAL A 74 7.56 6.42 -3.17
CA VAL A 74 6.85 7.70 -2.96
C VAL A 74 7.00 8.64 -4.15
N ALA A 75 8.19 8.68 -4.78
CA ALA A 75 8.45 9.48 -5.97
C ALA A 75 7.56 9.10 -7.18
N ARG A 76 7.05 7.85 -7.21
CA ARG A 76 6.30 7.28 -8.34
C ARG A 76 4.79 7.15 -8.09
N LEU A 77 4.27 7.60 -6.95
CA LEU A 77 2.84 7.44 -6.62
C LEU A 77 1.89 7.94 -7.73
N ASP A 78 2.20 9.08 -8.34
CA ASP A 78 1.36 9.67 -9.40
C ASP A 78 1.41 8.90 -10.73
N THR A 79 2.34 7.95 -10.88
CA THR A 79 2.43 7.06 -12.06
C THR A 79 1.67 5.76 -11.89
N VAL A 80 1.15 5.48 -10.69
CA VAL A 80 0.35 4.28 -10.41
C VAL A 80 -1.09 4.51 -10.85
N VAL A 81 -1.47 3.96 -12.00
CA VAL A 81 -2.77 4.22 -12.64
C VAL A 81 -3.82 3.12 -12.44
N THR A 82 -3.39 1.86 -12.28
CA THR A 82 -4.34 0.75 -12.08
C THR A 82 -4.83 0.72 -10.65
N TRP A 83 -6.10 0.36 -10.46
CA TRP A 83 -6.69 0.29 -9.13
C TRP A 83 -6.06 -0.84 -8.29
N GLN A 84 -5.62 -1.95 -8.92
CA GLN A 84 -4.93 -3.03 -8.21
C GLN A 84 -3.58 -2.55 -7.66
N ALA A 85 -2.78 -1.87 -8.49
CA ALA A 85 -1.50 -1.35 -8.03
C ALA A 85 -1.68 -0.29 -6.93
N ALA A 86 -2.65 0.61 -7.07
CA ALA A 86 -2.98 1.57 -6.02
C ALA A 86 -3.38 0.87 -4.71
N LEU A 87 -4.21 -0.17 -4.79
CA LEU A 87 -4.60 -0.98 -3.64
C LEU A 87 -3.39 -1.62 -2.96
N HIS A 88 -2.47 -2.20 -3.72
CA HIS A 88 -1.26 -2.82 -3.16
C HIS A 88 -0.32 -1.80 -2.50
N VAL A 89 -0.20 -0.59 -3.08
CA VAL A 89 0.58 0.50 -2.48
C VAL A 89 -0.05 0.95 -1.16
N CYS A 90 -1.37 1.15 -1.12
CA CYS A 90 -2.08 1.44 0.14
C CYS A 90 -1.84 0.36 1.21
N GLN A 91 -1.89 -0.92 0.80
CA GLN A 91 -1.61 -2.06 1.68
C GLN A 91 -0.17 -2.11 2.19
N THR A 92 0.77 -1.54 1.43
CA THR A 92 2.19 -1.52 1.77
C THR A 92 2.52 -0.41 2.78
N ALA A 93 1.70 0.64 2.87
CA ALA A 93 1.99 1.83 3.69
C ALA A 93 2.30 1.51 5.17
N ALA A 94 1.69 0.46 5.74
CA ALA A 94 1.95 0.01 7.11
C ALA A 94 3.38 -0.49 7.37
N PHE A 95 4.13 -0.80 6.30
CA PHE A 95 5.48 -1.34 6.34
C PHE A 95 6.56 -0.31 5.95
N LEU A 96 6.16 0.91 5.62
CA LEU A 96 7.06 1.97 5.16
C LEU A 96 7.36 2.96 6.30
N THR A 97 8.60 3.45 6.30
CA THR A 97 9.03 4.56 7.16
C THR A 97 9.15 5.81 6.32
N PHE A 98 8.38 6.83 6.65
CA PHE A 98 8.29 8.08 5.88
C PHE A 98 9.02 9.22 6.59
N THR A 99 9.62 10.12 5.81
CA THR A 99 9.83 11.49 6.28
C THR A 99 8.48 12.23 6.37
N PRO A 100 8.38 13.36 7.11
CA PRO A 100 7.14 14.13 7.16
C PRO A 100 6.61 14.56 5.78
N ASP A 101 7.50 14.92 4.84
CA ASP A 101 7.11 15.28 3.47
C ASP A 101 6.60 14.08 2.68
N GLN A 102 7.25 12.93 2.81
CA GLN A 102 6.79 11.69 2.19
C GLN A 102 5.43 11.27 2.76
N ALA A 103 5.22 11.40 4.07
CA ALA A 103 3.95 11.12 4.73
C ALA A 103 2.83 12.02 4.20
N ARG A 104 3.08 13.33 4.05
CA ARG A 104 2.12 14.26 3.41
C ARG A 104 1.78 13.84 1.98
N ARG A 105 2.79 13.50 1.18
CA ARG A 105 2.58 13.05 -0.21
C ARG A 105 1.75 11.77 -0.28
N VAL A 106 2.04 10.78 0.57
CA VAL A 106 1.26 9.54 0.67
C VAL A 106 -0.16 9.82 1.11
N ALA A 107 -0.37 10.72 2.08
CA ALA A 107 -1.69 11.12 2.54
C ALA A 107 -2.50 11.82 1.45
N ASP A 108 -1.89 12.73 0.68
CA ASP A 108 -2.53 13.39 -0.46
C ASP A 108 -2.90 12.42 -1.56
N TRP A 109 -2.00 11.50 -1.89
CA TRP A 109 -2.26 10.48 -2.88
C TRP A 109 -3.37 9.51 -2.43
N ALA A 110 -3.32 9.01 -1.19
CA ALA A 110 -4.34 8.11 -0.65
C ALA A 110 -5.72 8.77 -0.55
N ALA A 111 -5.78 10.06 -0.22
CA ALA A 111 -7.04 10.79 -0.09
C ALA A 111 -7.87 10.82 -1.39
N ARG A 112 -7.23 10.72 -2.57
CA ARG A 112 -7.89 10.68 -3.88
C ARG A 112 -8.84 9.48 -4.04
N PHE A 113 -8.64 8.44 -3.23
CA PHE A 113 -9.40 7.20 -3.33
C PHE A 113 -10.44 7.01 -2.23
N LEU A 114 -10.63 7.98 -1.33
CA LEU A 114 -11.61 7.89 -0.24
C LEU A 114 -13.06 7.79 -0.75
N ASP A 115 -13.30 8.19 -2.00
CA ASP A 115 -14.59 8.17 -2.69
C ASP A 115 -14.65 7.17 -3.86
N HIS A 116 -13.60 6.35 -4.02
CA HIS A 116 -13.48 5.46 -5.16
C HIS A 116 -14.63 4.41 -5.19
N GLU A 117 -15.13 4.05 -6.38
CA GLU A 117 -16.23 3.08 -6.54
C GLU A 117 -15.93 1.73 -5.85
N ARG A 118 -14.67 1.30 -5.89
CA ARG A 118 -14.16 0.04 -5.31
C ARG A 118 -14.03 0.14 -3.79
N PRO A 119 -14.82 -0.61 -3.01
CA PRO A 119 -14.79 -0.48 -1.56
C PRO A 119 -13.50 -0.94 -0.90
N PHE A 120 -12.79 -1.91 -1.49
CA PHE A 120 -11.49 -2.33 -0.98
C PHE A 120 -10.44 -1.23 -1.10
N LEU A 121 -10.45 -0.47 -2.19
CA LEU A 121 -9.52 0.64 -2.35
C LEU A 121 -9.84 1.74 -1.32
N ARG A 122 -11.11 2.16 -1.19
CA ARG A 122 -11.52 3.11 -0.13
C ARG A 122 -11.03 2.69 1.25
N ALA A 123 -11.28 1.44 1.63
CA ALA A 123 -10.92 0.89 2.93
C ALA A 123 -9.41 1.01 3.21
N TRP A 124 -8.59 0.61 2.24
CA TRP A 124 -7.14 0.62 2.39
C TRP A 124 -6.52 2.01 2.22
N SER A 125 -7.18 2.93 1.53
CA SER A 125 -6.74 4.32 1.47
C SER A 125 -6.91 5.05 2.80
N VAL A 126 -7.96 4.73 3.56
CA VAL A 126 -8.10 5.20 4.96
C VAL A 126 -6.96 4.63 5.84
N ASP A 127 -6.63 3.35 5.68
CA ASP A 127 -5.54 2.67 6.38
C ASP A 127 -4.17 3.31 6.06
N ALA A 128 -3.90 3.58 4.78
CA ALA A 128 -2.67 4.25 4.34
C ALA A 128 -2.56 5.68 4.88
N LEU A 129 -3.64 6.46 4.84
CA LEU A 129 -3.70 7.80 5.41
C LEU A 129 -3.45 7.78 6.93
N HIS A 130 -4.03 6.82 7.65
CA HIS A 130 -3.77 6.63 9.08
C HIS A 130 -2.30 6.32 9.36
N HIS A 131 -1.68 5.43 8.58
CA HIS A 131 -0.26 5.10 8.72
C HIS A 131 0.67 6.27 8.40
N ALA A 132 0.34 7.10 7.42
CA ALA A 132 1.05 8.36 7.15
C ALA A 132 0.93 9.33 8.33
N ALA A 133 -0.27 9.51 8.88
CA ALA A 133 -0.50 10.44 9.99
C ALA A 133 0.22 10.07 11.29
N ARG A 134 0.50 8.78 11.51
CA ARG A 134 1.34 8.33 12.64
C ARG A 134 2.79 8.82 12.55
N GLN A 135 3.24 9.25 11.37
CA GLN A 135 4.61 9.69 11.11
C GLN A 135 4.68 11.21 10.81
N ALA A 136 3.54 11.91 10.79
CA ALA A 136 3.44 13.34 10.55
C ALA A 136 2.26 13.95 11.35
N PRO A 137 2.52 14.62 12.49
CA PRO A 137 1.47 15.10 13.41
C PRO A 137 0.42 16.03 12.79
N ASP A 138 0.80 16.82 11.79
CA ASP A 138 -0.09 17.73 11.05
C ASP A 138 -1.22 17.00 10.30
N LEU A 139 -1.07 15.70 10.04
CA LEU A 139 -2.05 14.89 9.34
C LEU A 139 -3.09 14.20 10.26
N VAL A 140 -2.92 14.27 11.59
CA VAL A 140 -3.77 13.54 12.54
C VAL A 140 -5.24 13.87 12.36
N HIS A 141 -5.60 15.16 12.30
CA HIS A 141 -6.98 15.59 12.11
C HIS A 141 -7.59 15.08 10.79
N ARG A 142 -6.79 15.03 9.73
CA ARG A 142 -7.22 14.54 8.42
C ARG A 142 -7.48 13.03 8.44
N ALA A 143 -6.59 12.26 9.06
CA ALA A 143 -6.78 10.82 9.23
C ALA A 143 -8.00 10.51 10.10
N GLU A 144 -8.23 11.27 11.16
CA GLU A 144 -9.41 11.12 12.02
C GLU A 144 -10.72 11.44 11.27
N ALA A 145 -10.75 12.51 10.48
CA ALA A 145 -11.91 12.83 9.65
C ALA A 145 -12.22 11.70 8.65
N ALA A 146 -11.20 11.12 8.02
CA ALA A 146 -11.36 9.99 7.11
C ALA A 146 -11.85 8.72 7.82
N LEU A 147 -11.34 8.42 9.02
CA LEU A 147 -11.80 7.29 9.83
C LEU A 147 -13.26 7.45 10.25
N THR A 148 -13.64 8.59 10.82
CA THR A 148 -15.03 8.88 11.22
C THR A 148 -15.99 8.76 10.05
N ARG A 149 -15.61 9.28 8.88
CA ARG A 149 -16.41 9.11 7.66
C ARG A 149 -16.53 7.64 7.26
N ALA A 150 -15.44 6.87 7.33
CA ALA A 150 -15.41 5.46 6.97
C ALA A 150 -16.20 4.54 7.92
N GLU A 151 -16.52 5.00 9.14
CA GLU A 151 -17.37 4.26 10.09
C GLU A 151 -18.82 4.10 9.58
N THR A 152 -19.30 5.07 8.79
CA THR A 152 -20.66 5.09 8.24
C THR A 152 -20.70 4.76 6.74
N ASP A 153 -19.58 4.35 6.12
CA ASP A 153 -19.53 3.96 4.70
C ASP A 153 -20.53 2.82 4.41
N GLY A 154 -21.19 2.87 3.25
CA GLY A 154 -22.17 1.86 2.84
C GLY A 154 -21.59 0.44 2.73
N SER A 155 -20.30 0.30 2.44
CA SER A 155 -19.63 -0.99 2.33
C SER A 155 -19.19 -1.58 3.68
N ALA A 156 -19.54 -2.85 3.90
CA ALA A 156 -19.08 -3.61 5.07
C ALA A 156 -17.54 -3.74 5.13
N SER A 157 -16.84 -3.81 3.99
CA SER A 157 -15.38 -3.94 3.95
C SER A 157 -14.67 -2.71 4.50
N VAL A 158 -15.21 -1.52 4.21
CA VAL A 158 -14.70 -0.23 4.69
C VAL A 158 -14.90 -0.15 6.19
N ARG A 159 -16.14 -0.37 6.66
CA ARG A 159 -16.44 -0.37 8.11
C ARG A 159 -15.60 -1.39 8.88
N ALA A 160 -15.38 -2.58 8.34
CA ALA A 160 -14.57 -3.62 8.98
C ALA A 160 -13.09 -3.20 9.12
N ARG A 161 -12.53 -2.60 8.07
CA ARG A 161 -11.17 -2.06 8.11
C ARG A 161 -11.04 -0.95 9.14
N THR A 162 -11.97 0.01 9.16
CA THR A 162 -11.98 1.11 10.13
C THR A 162 -12.02 0.61 11.56
N ARG A 163 -12.88 -0.38 11.87
CA ARG A 163 -12.90 -1.02 13.20
C ARG A 163 -11.55 -1.63 13.58
N LYS A 164 -10.86 -2.28 12.63
CA LYS A 164 -9.53 -2.85 12.87
C LYS A 164 -8.50 -1.78 13.20
N ILE A 165 -8.52 -0.65 12.49
CA ILE A 165 -7.64 0.50 12.76
C ILE A 165 -7.91 1.05 14.16
N ARG A 166 -9.18 1.33 14.49
CA ARG A 166 -9.60 1.81 15.82
C ARG A 166 -9.17 0.85 16.94
N ALA A 167 -9.38 -0.45 16.78
CA ALA A 167 -9.00 -1.45 17.76
C ALA A 167 -7.47 -1.56 17.94
N ALA A 168 -6.68 -1.29 16.90
CA ALA A 168 -5.23 -1.26 17.00
C ALA A 168 -4.73 0.02 17.68
N ALA A 169 -5.44 1.15 17.50
CA ALA A 169 -5.09 2.44 18.11
C ALA A 169 -5.42 2.51 19.62
N ALA A 170 -6.49 1.85 20.07
CA ALA A 170 -6.91 1.83 21.48
C ALA A 170 -5.98 1.02 22.41
N GLY A 171 -5.02 0.26 21.86
CA GLY A 171 -4.16 -0.63 22.66
C GLY A 171 -4.93 -1.76 23.38
N PRO A 172 -4.24 -2.64 24.13
CA PRO A 172 -4.88 -3.73 24.86
C PRO A 172 -5.72 -3.30 26.08
N GLY A 173 -5.56 -2.06 26.57
CA GLY A 173 -6.13 -1.59 27.84
C GLY A 173 -7.55 -1.01 27.76
N ASP A 174 -8.03 -0.62 26.58
CA ASP A 174 -9.31 0.10 26.42
C ASP A 174 -10.47 -0.77 25.94
N ARG A 175 -10.30 -2.10 25.87
CA ARG A 175 -11.40 -3.00 25.55
C ARG A 175 -12.26 -3.24 26.79
N VAL A 176 -13.18 -2.32 27.05
CA VAL A 176 -14.29 -2.57 27.98
C VAL A 176 -15.11 -3.73 27.41
N THR A 177 -14.98 -4.88 28.06
CA THR A 177 -15.87 -6.04 27.93
C THR A 177 -17.30 -5.59 28.21
N LYS A 178 -18.19 -5.77 27.23
CA LYS A 178 -19.62 -5.88 27.49
C LYS A 178 -19.95 -7.31 27.90
#